data_AF-A0A673TUC2-F1
#
_entry.id   AF-A0A673TUC2-F1
#
_cell.length_a   1.000
_cell.length_b   1.000
_cell.length_c   1.000
_cell.angle_alpha   90.00
_cell.angle_beta   90.00
_cell.angle_gamma   90.00
#
_symmetry.space_group_name_H-M   'P 1'
#
loop_
_entity.id
_entity.type
_entity.pdbx_description
1 polymer ?
#
loop_
_entity_poly.entity_id
_entity_poly.type
_entity_poly.pdbx_seq_one_letter_code
_entity_poly.pdbx_strand_id
1 'polypeptide(L)'
;MGRESEDIANKVIKCKAAAAWEAGKPLSIEEVEVAPPKAHEVRIKIIATAVCHTDAYTLSGADPEASFPVILGHEGAGIVESVGEGVTNLKAGDTCGKCSKVGVRIYVQKDKS
;
A
#
# COMPACT_ATOMS: atom_id res chain seq x y z
N MET A 1 -25.93 6.77 8.33
CA MET A 1 -24.88 6.52 7.32
C MET A 1 -23.43 6.48 7.89
N GLY A 2 -23.19 6.33 9.21
CA GLY A 2 -21.83 6.53 9.77
C GLY A 2 -21.03 5.31 10.25
N ARG A 3 -21.55 4.08 10.16
CA ARG A 3 -20.94 2.92 10.84
C ARG A 3 -19.90 2.13 10.03
N GLU A 4 -20.00 2.12 8.70
CA GLU A 4 -19.15 1.24 7.86
C GLU A 4 -17.69 1.69 7.76
N SER A 5 -17.40 3.00 7.83
CA SER A 5 -16.02 3.52 7.70
C SER A 5 -15.18 3.31 8.96
N GLU A 6 -15.77 3.41 10.16
CA GLU A 6 -15.08 3.14 11.42
C GLU A 6 -14.80 1.65 11.62
N ASP A 7 -15.67 0.80 11.05
CA ASP A 7 -15.55 -0.64 11.10
C ASP A 7 -14.32 -1.18 10.34
N ILE A 8 -13.83 -0.49 9.31
CA ILE A 8 -12.68 -0.96 8.51
C ILE A 8 -11.35 -0.43 9.09
N ALA A 9 -11.34 0.77 9.67
CA ALA A 9 -10.15 1.45 10.16
C ALA A 9 -9.32 0.60 11.16
N ASN A 10 -9.99 -0.20 12.00
CA ASN A 10 -9.35 -1.04 13.02
C ASN A 10 -9.23 -2.52 12.65
N LYS A 11 -9.64 -2.91 11.43
CA LYS A 11 -9.62 -4.31 10.97
C LYS A 11 -8.51 -4.55 9.96
N VAL A 12 -8.05 -5.80 9.90
CA VAL A 12 -7.21 -6.29 8.80
C VAL A 12 -8.04 -6.31 7.52
N ILE A 13 -7.47 -5.80 6.42
CA ILE A 13 -8.09 -5.82 5.10
C ILE A 13 -7.39 -6.88 4.25
N LYS A 14 -8.17 -7.62 3.46
CA LYS A 14 -7.65 -8.48 2.39
C LYS A 14 -7.69 -7.75 1.05
N CYS A 15 -6.59 -7.77 0.32
CA CYS A 15 -6.49 -7.12 -0.97
C CYS A 15 -5.54 -7.86 -1.90
N LYS A 16 -5.51 -7.46 -3.18
CA LYS A 16 -4.50 -7.99 -4.12
C LYS A 16 -3.26 -7.12 -4.09
N ALA A 17 -2.09 -7.75 -4.20
CA ALA A 17 -0.83 -7.05 -4.37
C ALA A 17 0.09 -7.82 -5.33
N ALA A 18 0.98 -7.10 -6.01
CA ALA A 18 2.04 -7.69 -6.80
C ALA A 18 3.23 -7.98 -5.89
N ALA A 19 3.43 -9.26 -5.56
CA ALA A 19 4.50 -9.72 -4.70
C ALA A 19 5.71 -10.19 -5.50
N ALA A 20 6.88 -9.68 -5.14
CA ALA A 20 8.15 -10.24 -5.56
C ALA A 20 8.63 -11.20 -4.49
N TRP A 21 8.65 -12.50 -4.79
CA TRP A 21 9.09 -13.54 -3.86
C TRP A 21 10.60 -13.71 -3.84
N GLU A 22 11.25 -13.54 -4.99
CA GLU A 22 12.68 -13.69 -5.19
C GLU A 22 13.17 -12.70 -6.27
N ALA A 23 14.45 -12.36 -6.23
CA ALA A 23 15.10 -11.57 -7.26
C ALA A 23 15.01 -12.23 -8.64
N GLY A 24 14.74 -11.43 -9.67
CA GLY A 24 14.71 -11.85 -11.07
C GLY A 24 13.50 -12.72 -11.46
N LYS A 25 12.57 -13.00 -10.54
CA LYS A 25 11.34 -13.74 -10.84
C LYS A 25 10.21 -12.80 -11.25
N PRO A 26 9.26 -13.25 -12.08
CA PRO A 26 8.03 -12.50 -12.34
C PRO A 26 7.26 -12.21 -11.05
N LEU A 27 6.60 -11.06 -10.99
CA LEU A 27 5.70 -10.72 -9.89
C LEU A 27 4.49 -11.66 -9.89
N SER A 28 4.09 -12.10 -8.69
CA SER A 28 2.85 -12.87 -8.49
C SER A 28 1.75 -11.94 -7.97
N ILE A 29 0.52 -12.13 -8.45
CA ILE A 29 -0.65 -11.43 -7.90
C ILE A 29 -1.22 -12.26 -6.76
N GLU A 30 -0.94 -11.84 -5.54
CA GLU A 30 -1.32 -12.55 -4.32
C GLU A 30 -2.44 -11.82 -3.57
N GLU A 31 -3.23 -12.57 -2.80
CA GLU A 31 -4.06 -11.99 -1.75
C GLU A 31 -3.21 -11.76 -0.50
N VAL A 32 -3.18 -10.52 -0.02
CA VAL A 32 -2.40 -10.11 1.15
C VAL A 32 -3.29 -9.50 2.22
N GLU A 33 -2.84 -9.62 3.46
CA GLU A 33 -3.48 -9.03 4.63
C GLU A 33 -2.78 -7.73 5.04
N VAL A 34 -3.53 -6.64 5.04
CA VAL A 34 -3.05 -5.31 5.41
C VAL A 34 -3.65 -4.92 6.74
N ALA A 35 -2.83 -5.01 7.78
CA ALA A 35 -3.21 -4.65 9.14
C ALA A 35 -3.56 -3.14 9.27
N PRO A 36 -4.36 -2.76 10.27
CA PRO A 36 -4.73 -1.35 10.51
C PRO A 36 -3.50 -0.47 10.81
N PRO A 37 -3.54 0.83 10.45
CA PRO A 37 -2.41 1.74 10.68
C PRO A 37 -2.10 1.87 12.18
N LYS A 38 -0.82 1.81 12.54
CA LYS A 38 -0.35 2.12 13.91
C LYS A 38 -0.27 3.63 14.13
N ALA A 39 0.10 4.06 15.34
CA ALA A 39 0.39 5.46 15.61
C ALA A 39 1.35 6.04 14.57
N HIS A 40 1.03 7.24 14.07
CA HIS A 40 1.73 7.97 13.03
C HIS A 40 1.80 7.29 11.64
N GLU A 41 1.01 6.24 11.42
CA GLU A 41 0.85 5.59 10.12
C GLU A 41 -0.46 6.00 9.43
N VAL A 42 -0.50 5.84 8.11
CA VAL A 42 -1.70 6.05 7.29
C VAL A 42 -1.91 4.84 6.40
N ARG A 43 -3.15 4.39 6.25
CA ARG A 43 -3.51 3.34 5.30
C ARG A 43 -4.23 3.95 4.10
N ILE A 44 -3.72 3.66 2.91
CA ILE A 44 -4.15 4.30 1.65
C ILE A 44 -4.67 3.23 0.69
N LYS A 45 -5.88 3.47 0.16
CA LYS A 45 -6.42 2.74 -0.98
C LYS A 45 -5.79 3.29 -2.25
N ILE A 46 -4.94 2.51 -2.89
CA ILE A 46 -4.34 2.90 -4.17
C ILE A 46 -5.39 2.79 -5.27
N ILE A 47 -5.50 3.85 -6.06
CA ILE A 47 -6.38 3.95 -7.23
C ILE A 47 -5.57 3.75 -8.51
N ALA A 48 -4.34 4.27 -8.55
CA ALA A 48 -3.42 4.09 -9.66
C ALA A 48 -1.98 4.01 -9.17
N THR A 49 -1.18 3.16 -9.80
CA THR A 49 0.27 3.08 -9.58
C THR A 49 0.98 2.95 -10.92
N ALA A 50 2.14 3.57 -11.05
CA ALA A 50 3.04 3.39 -12.18
C ALA A 50 4.14 2.38 -11.83
N VAL A 51 4.82 1.90 -12.87
CA VAL A 51 6.06 1.11 -12.74
C VAL A 51 7.21 1.99 -13.18
N CYS A 52 8.21 2.15 -12.33
CA CYS A 52 9.41 2.91 -12.62
C CYS A 52 10.61 1.98 -12.81
N HIS A 53 11.69 2.51 -13.38
CA HIS A 53 12.93 1.77 -13.57
C HIS A 53 13.52 1.28 -12.23
N THR A 54 13.36 2.05 -11.16
CA THR A 54 13.78 1.65 -9.81
C THR A 54 13.05 0.41 -9.32
N ASP A 55 11.77 0.21 -9.65
CA ASP A 55 11.05 -1.03 -9.30
C ASP A 55 11.67 -2.25 -10.02
N ALA A 56 12.03 -2.08 -11.31
CA ALA A 56 12.70 -3.13 -12.08
C ALA A 56 14.12 -3.40 -11.58
N TYR A 57 14.85 -2.37 -11.14
CA TYR A 57 16.18 -2.49 -10.56
C TYR A 57 16.13 -3.28 -9.24
N THR A 58 15.21 -2.94 -8.33
CA THR A 58 14.99 -3.70 -7.10
C THR A 58 14.58 -5.14 -7.41
N LEU A 59 13.63 -5.35 -8.34
CA LEU A 59 13.20 -6.69 -8.75
C LEU A 59 14.34 -7.54 -9.32
N SER A 60 15.31 -6.95 -10.01
CA SER A 60 16.45 -7.68 -10.57
C SER A 60 17.39 -8.26 -9.51
N GLY A 61 17.31 -7.79 -8.26
CA GLY A 61 18.24 -8.15 -7.19
C GLY A 61 19.60 -7.43 -7.26
N ALA A 62 19.74 -6.47 -8.18
CA ALA A 62 20.92 -5.60 -8.26
C ALA A 62 20.94 -4.51 -7.17
N ASP A 63 19.80 -4.26 -6.55
CA ASP A 63 19.65 -3.36 -5.41
C ASP A 63 20.10 -4.07 -4.12
N PRO A 64 21.19 -3.62 -3.48
CA PRO A 64 21.69 -4.22 -2.25
C PRO A 64 20.75 -4.03 -1.04
N GLU A 65 19.79 -3.11 -1.13
CA GLU A 65 18.78 -2.88 -0.09
C GLU A 65 17.51 -3.73 -0.30
N ALA A 66 17.42 -4.47 -1.41
CA ALA A 66 16.26 -5.31 -1.70
C ALA A 66 16.15 -6.48 -0.71
N SER A 67 15.03 -6.50 0.03
CA SER A 67 14.69 -7.57 0.96
C SER A 67 13.44 -8.30 0.51
N PHE A 68 13.60 -9.48 -0.08
CA PHE A 68 12.48 -10.32 -0.52
C PHE A 68 11.95 -11.21 0.63
N PRO A 69 10.64 -11.50 0.70
CA PRO A 69 9.59 -11.06 -0.21
C PRO A 69 9.19 -9.59 -0.01
N VAL A 70 8.89 -8.89 -1.10
CA VAL A 70 8.54 -7.46 -1.09
C VAL A 70 7.37 -7.14 -2.02
N ILE A 71 6.54 -6.18 -1.61
CA ILE A 71 5.55 -5.53 -2.48
C ILE A 71 6.21 -4.28 -3.07
N LEU A 72 6.41 -4.26 -4.38
CA LEU A 72 7.04 -3.14 -5.09
C LEU A 72 6.00 -2.05 -5.43
N GLY A 73 6.49 -0.90 -5.91
CA GLY A 73 5.68 0.25 -6.26
C GLY A 73 5.85 1.39 -5.26
N HIS A 74 6.52 2.44 -5.71
CA HIS A 74 6.75 3.68 -4.95
C HIS A 74 6.11 4.91 -5.61
N GLU A 75 5.43 4.72 -6.75
CA GLU A 75 4.76 5.77 -7.51
C GLU A 75 3.27 5.47 -7.61
N GLY A 76 2.52 5.84 -6.57
CA GLY A 76 1.07 5.63 -6.52
C GLY A 76 0.29 6.85 -6.07
N ALA A 77 -0.94 6.95 -6.56
CA ALA A 77 -1.96 7.87 -6.10
C ALA A 77 -3.15 7.10 -5.54
N GLY A 78 -3.71 7.62 -4.45
CA GLY A 78 -4.76 6.93 -3.72
C GLY A 78 -5.60 7.85 -2.84
N ILE A 79 -6.52 7.22 -2.11
CA ILE A 79 -7.39 7.87 -1.14
C ILE A 79 -7.02 7.34 0.24
N VAL A 80 -6.86 8.23 1.22
CA VAL A 80 -6.66 7.85 2.62
C VAL A 80 -7.90 7.08 3.08
N GLU A 81 -7.72 5.83 3.50
CA GLU A 81 -8.81 5.04 4.07
C GLU A 81 -8.91 5.25 5.57
N SER A 82 -7.78 5.12 6.28
CA SER A 82 -7.72 5.33 7.72
C SER A 82 -6.37 5.91 8.14
N VAL A 83 -6.38 6.60 9.28
CA VAL A 83 -5.19 7.20 9.89
C VAL A 83 -5.00 6.63 11.28
N GLY A 84 -3.76 6.41 11.68
CA GLY A 84 -3.41 6.02 13.02
C GLY A 84 -3.37 7.18 14.00
N GLU A 85 -3.20 6.86 15.27
CA GLU A 85 -3.10 7.84 16.35
C GLU A 85 -1.98 8.87 16.09
N GLY A 86 -2.24 10.14 16.38
CA GLY A 86 -1.25 11.21 16.25
C GLY A 86 -1.02 11.72 14.82
N VAL A 87 -1.73 11.21 13.81
CA VAL A 87 -1.78 11.82 12.48
C VAL A 87 -2.77 12.99 12.52
N THR A 88 -2.31 14.20 12.21
CA THR A 88 -3.11 15.44 12.31
C THR A 88 -3.27 16.17 10.97
N ASN A 89 -2.45 15.83 9.99
CA ASN A 89 -2.36 16.51 8.70
C ASN A 89 -3.10 15.78 7.57
N LEU A 90 -3.68 14.62 7.84
CA LEU A 90 -4.44 13.79 6.90
C LEU A 90 -5.68 13.23 7.59
N LYS A 91 -6.75 13.00 6.82
CA LYS A 91 -7.96 12.30 7.28
C LYS A 91 -8.49 11.35 6.20
N ALA A 92 -9.33 10.41 6.62
CA ALA A 92 -10.05 9.53 5.70
C ALA A 92 -10.76 10.34 4.60
N GLY A 93 -10.64 9.90 3.35
CA GLY A 93 -11.17 10.55 2.16
C GLY A 93 -10.22 11.54 1.47
N ASP A 94 -9.09 11.92 2.09
CA ASP A 94 -8.12 12.81 1.44
C ASP A 94 -7.41 12.11 0.27
N THR A 95 -7.19 12.85 -0.82
CA THR A 95 -6.41 12.37 -1.98
C THR A 95 -4.91 12.52 -1.73
N CYS A 96 -4.17 11.43 -1.87
CA CYS A 96 -2.70 11.41 -1.77
C CYS A 96 -2.09 11.11 -3.15
N GLY A 97 -1.34 12.06 -3.71
CA GLY A 97 -0.76 11.95 -5.06
C GLY A 97 0.63 11.29 -5.14
N LYS A 98 1.35 11.19 -4.02
CA LYS A 98 2.65 10.48 -3.93
C LYS A 98 2.69 9.64 -2.66
N CYS A 99 2.49 8.35 -2.82
CA CYS A 99 2.44 7.36 -1.76
C CYS A 99 3.84 6.82 -1.39
N SER A 100 4.84 7.70 -1.20
CA SER A 100 6.27 7.29 -1.07
C SER A 100 6.94 7.68 0.25
N LYS A 101 6.19 8.12 1.26
CA LYS A 101 6.76 8.50 2.56
C LYS A 101 6.44 7.49 3.67
N VAL A 102 7.40 7.37 4.58
CA VAL A 102 7.45 6.49 5.77
C VAL A 102 6.09 6.41 6.48
N GLY A 103 5.67 5.18 6.82
CA GLY A 103 4.46 4.91 7.61
C GLY A 103 3.18 4.66 6.78
N VAL A 104 3.30 4.46 5.46
CA VAL A 104 2.12 4.17 4.63
C VAL A 104 1.93 2.67 4.41
N ARG A 105 0.74 2.18 4.75
CA ARG A 105 0.28 0.84 4.34
C ARG A 105 -0.56 0.97 3.08
N ILE A 106 -0.01 0.47 2.00
CA ILE A 106 -0.61 0.52 0.67
C ILE A 106 -1.44 -0.74 0.45
N TYR A 107 -2.66 -0.59 -0.04
CA TYR A 107 -3.48 -1.71 -0.50
C TYR A 107 -4.25 -1.38 -1.78
N VAL A 108 -4.42 -2.37 -2.65
CA VAL A 108 -5.24 -2.24 -3.87
C VAL A 108 -6.52 -3.05 -3.68
N GLN A 109 -7.62 -2.35 -3.39
CA GLN A 109 -8.94 -3.00 -3.32
C GLN A 109 -9.49 -3.17 -4.74
N LYS A 110 -9.91 -4.38 -5.10
CA LYS A 110 -10.60 -4.65 -6.38
C LYS A 110 -11.85 -3.77 -6.46
N ASP A 111 -12.05 -3.03 -7.56
CA ASP A 111 -13.35 -2.44 -7.85
C ASP A 111 -14.38 -3.56 -7.96
N LYS A 112 -15.51 -3.40 -7.26
CA LYS A 112 -16.68 -4.26 -7.48
C LYS A 112 -17.16 -3.99 -8.90
N SER A 113 -16.99 -4.97 -9.79
CA SER A 113 -17.75 -5.09 -11.03
C SER A 113 -19.22 -5.27 -10.72
#